data_AF-A0A5D2KZF2-F1
#
_entry.id   AF-A0A5D2KZF2-F1
#
_cell.length_a   1.000
_cell.length_b   1.000
_cell.length_c   1.000
_cell.angle_alpha   90.00
_cell.angle_beta   90.00
_cell.angle_gamma   90.00
#
_symmetry.space_group_name_H-M   'P 1'
#
loop_
_entity.id
_entity.type
_entity.pdbx_description
1 polymer ?
#
loop_
_entity_poly.entity_id
_entity_poly.type
_entity_poly.pdbx_seq_one_letter_code
_entity_poly.pdbx_strand_id
1 'polypeptide(L)'
;MPLRPAFKGSAPINLSDRLHQVLRWALGSVEIFLSRHCPLWYGFGGGRLKWLQRMAYINTIVYPFTSLPLIAYCTLPAICLLTGKFIIPTLSNLASVLFLGLFLSIIVTAVLELRWSGVSIEDLWRNEQFWVIGGVSAHLFAVFQGFLKMLAGIDTNFTVTAKAAEDAEFGELYIVKWTTLLIPPTTLLIINMVGVVAGFSDALNKGYEAWGPLFGKVFFSFWVILHLYPFLKGLMGRQNRTPTIVVLWSVLLASVFSLVWVRINPFINTVDSTIVAQTCTSIDC
;
A
#
# COMPACT_ATOMS: atom_id res chain seq x y z
N MET A 1 -29.76 -14.94 -4.95
CA MET A 1 -29.04 -15.03 -6.23
C MET A 1 -29.49 -16.28 -6.97
N PRO A 2 -29.50 -16.32 -8.32
CA PRO A 2 -29.80 -17.55 -9.05
C PRO A 2 -28.80 -18.66 -8.68
N LEU A 3 -29.26 -19.91 -8.64
CA LEU A 3 -28.46 -21.08 -8.25
C LEU A 3 -27.24 -21.33 -9.15
N ARG A 4 -27.31 -20.88 -10.41
CA ARG A 4 -26.19 -20.91 -11.36
C ARG A 4 -25.92 -19.49 -11.84
N PRO A 5 -24.66 -19.11 -12.11
CA PRO A 5 -24.36 -17.83 -12.75
C PRO A 5 -25.13 -17.71 -14.06
N ALA A 6 -26.02 -16.72 -14.15
CA ALA A 6 -26.79 -16.45 -15.36
C ALA A 6 -25.89 -15.94 -16.50
N PHE A 7 -24.74 -15.37 -16.17
CA PHE A 7 -23.73 -14.89 -17.10
C PHE A 7 -22.35 -15.39 -16.68
N LYS A 8 -21.57 -15.88 -17.66
CA LYS A 8 -20.16 -16.25 -17.49
C LYS A 8 -19.35 -15.60 -18.60
N GLY A 9 -18.15 -15.14 -18.27
CA GLY A 9 -17.19 -14.60 -19.23
C GLY A 9 -15.77 -14.94 -18.81
N SER A 10 -14.86 -14.95 -19.77
CA SER A 10 -13.42 -15.12 -19.50
C SER A 10 -12.87 -13.91 -18.77
N ALA A 11 -12.09 -14.15 -17.71
CA ALA A 11 -11.41 -13.12 -16.93
C ALA A 11 -9.92 -13.04 -17.29
N PRO A 12 -9.27 -11.88 -17.10
CA PRO A 12 -7.83 -11.76 -17.27
C PRO A 12 -7.08 -12.74 -16.35
N ILE A 13 -6.07 -13.42 -16.91
CA ILE A 13 -5.29 -14.45 -16.19
C ILE A 13 -3.91 -13.96 -15.73
N ASN A 14 -3.44 -12.82 -16.26
CA ASN A 14 -2.16 -12.23 -15.91
C ASN A 14 -2.36 -10.90 -15.14
N LEU A 15 -1.34 -10.49 -14.40
CA LEU A 15 -1.38 -9.28 -13.56
C LEU A 15 -1.38 -7.99 -14.40
N SER A 16 -0.69 -7.98 -15.56
CA SER A 16 -0.59 -6.82 -16.44
C SER A 16 -1.95 -6.38 -16.96
N ASP A 17 -2.73 -7.31 -17.50
CA ASP A 17 -4.06 -7.04 -18.06
C ASP A 17 -5.02 -6.60 -16.97
N ARG A 18 -4.89 -7.20 -15.77
CA ARG A 18 -5.69 -6.82 -14.61
C ARG A 18 -5.37 -5.40 -14.13
N LEU A 19 -4.10 -5.00 -14.07
CA LEU A 19 -3.69 -3.64 -13.70
C LEU A 19 -4.12 -2.61 -14.75
N HIS A 20 -4.01 -2.93 -16.04
CA HIS A 20 -4.53 -2.07 -17.11
C HIS A 20 -6.05 -1.90 -17.04
N GLN A 21 -6.78 -2.97 -16.70
CA GLN A 21 -8.22 -2.90 -16.49
C GLN A 21 -8.57 -1.96 -15.33
N VAL A 22 -7.90 -2.10 -14.18
CA VAL A 22 -8.12 -1.23 -13.03
C VAL A 22 -7.74 0.22 -13.32
N LEU A 23 -6.63 0.44 -14.04
CA LEU A 23 -6.20 1.78 -14.47
C LEU A 23 -7.30 2.48 -15.28
N ARG A 24 -7.90 1.77 -16.24
CA ARG A 24 -9.00 2.32 -17.06
C ARG A 24 -10.26 2.62 -16.24
N TRP A 25 -10.61 1.78 -15.28
CA TRP A 25 -11.72 2.06 -14.38
C TRP A 25 -11.46 3.30 -13.51
N ALA A 26 -10.25 3.43 -12.99
CA ALA A 26 -9.85 4.58 -12.19
C ALA A 26 -9.84 5.87 -13.03
N LEU A 27 -9.29 5.83 -14.25
CA LEU A 27 -9.32 6.95 -15.18
C LEU A 27 -10.74 7.41 -15.48
N GLY A 28 -11.63 6.49 -15.87
CA GLY A 28 -13.03 6.84 -16.15
C GLY A 28 -13.74 7.44 -14.92
N SER A 29 -13.42 6.94 -13.73
CA SER A 29 -13.94 7.48 -12.47
C SER A 29 -13.47 8.92 -12.22
N VAL A 30 -12.18 9.20 -12.43
CA VAL A 30 -11.60 10.55 -12.29
C VAL A 30 -12.16 11.50 -13.35
N GLU A 31 -12.34 11.04 -14.58
CA GLU A 31 -12.98 11.84 -15.64
C GLU A 31 -14.43 12.19 -15.30
N ILE A 32 -15.21 11.23 -14.81
CA ILE A 32 -16.59 11.49 -14.36
C ILE A 32 -16.59 12.52 -13.22
N PHE A 33 -15.66 12.39 -12.26
CA PHE A 33 -15.52 13.34 -11.15
C PHE A 33 -15.24 14.78 -11.64
N LEU A 34 -14.34 14.93 -12.63
CA LEU A 34 -13.96 16.23 -13.18
C LEU A 34 -14.96 16.76 -14.23
N SER A 35 -15.94 15.94 -14.63
CA SER A 35 -16.96 16.32 -15.60
C SER A 35 -18.12 17.11 -14.99
N ARG A 36 -19.03 17.61 -15.85
CA ARG A 36 -20.31 18.20 -15.44
C ARG A 36 -21.20 17.23 -14.66
N HIS A 37 -21.01 15.91 -14.81
CA HIS A 37 -21.87 14.87 -14.26
C HIS A 37 -21.43 14.35 -12.89
N CYS A 38 -20.57 15.08 -12.17
CA CYS A 38 -20.11 14.68 -10.84
C CYS A 38 -21.25 14.59 -9.80
N PRO A 39 -21.41 13.45 -9.10
CA PRO A 39 -22.48 13.25 -8.11
C PRO A 39 -22.52 14.25 -6.94
N LEU A 40 -21.41 14.96 -6.71
CA LEU A 40 -21.29 15.97 -5.65
C LEU A 40 -22.14 17.23 -5.90
N TRP A 41 -22.32 17.63 -7.16
CA TRP A 41 -23.09 18.82 -7.53
C TRP A 41 -24.14 18.59 -8.61
N TYR A 42 -24.10 17.45 -9.30
CA TYR A 42 -25.06 17.10 -10.34
C TYR A 42 -26.31 16.39 -9.79
N GLY A 43 -27.46 16.61 -10.45
CA GLY A 43 -28.70 15.87 -10.16
C GLY A 43 -29.37 16.22 -8.84
N PHE A 44 -29.22 17.46 -8.35
CA PHE A 44 -29.94 17.95 -7.15
C PHE A 44 -31.34 18.49 -7.45
N GLY A 45 -31.65 18.78 -8.72
CA GLY A 45 -32.98 19.25 -9.14
C GLY A 45 -34.06 18.19 -8.90
N GLY A 46 -35.15 18.59 -8.23
CA GLY A 46 -36.36 17.77 -8.08
C GLY A 46 -36.27 16.58 -7.10
N GLY A 47 -35.16 16.39 -6.39
CA GLY A 47 -35.06 15.47 -5.25
C GLY A 47 -35.30 13.97 -5.55
N ARG A 48 -35.25 13.54 -6.81
CA ARG A 48 -35.62 12.18 -7.22
C ARG A 48 -34.54 11.11 -6.94
N LEU A 49 -33.39 11.51 -6.41
CA LEU A 49 -32.29 10.59 -6.06
C LEU A 49 -32.20 10.42 -4.54
N LYS A 50 -32.30 9.18 -4.06
CA LYS A 50 -32.17 8.86 -2.63
C LYS A 50 -30.77 9.24 -2.12
N TRP A 51 -30.72 9.82 -0.92
CA TRP A 51 -29.46 10.26 -0.31
C TRP A 51 -28.41 9.14 -0.18
N LEU A 52 -28.79 7.98 0.35
CA LEU A 52 -27.88 6.83 0.47
C LEU A 52 -27.35 6.35 -0.89
N GLN A 53 -28.17 6.42 -1.93
CA GLN A 53 -27.75 6.08 -3.28
C GLN A 53 -26.79 7.12 -3.87
N ARG A 54 -26.98 8.41 -3.56
CA ARG A 54 -26.00 9.45 -3.89
C ARG A 54 -24.67 9.19 -3.18
N MET A 55 -24.68 8.83 -1.90
CA MET A 55 -23.45 8.49 -1.18
C MET A 55 -22.72 7.29 -1.81
N ALA A 56 -23.46 6.26 -2.23
CA ALA A 56 -22.88 5.13 -2.97
C ALA A 56 -22.21 5.59 -4.28
N TYR A 57 -22.86 6.47 -5.05
CA TYR A 57 -22.26 7.03 -6.26
C TYR A 57 -21.03 7.88 -5.98
N ILE A 58 -21.05 8.72 -4.95
CA ILE A 58 -19.86 9.49 -4.54
C ILE A 58 -18.72 8.52 -4.24
N ASN A 59 -18.94 7.50 -3.41
CA ASN A 59 -17.93 6.50 -3.08
C ASN A 59 -17.37 5.81 -4.33
N THR A 60 -18.22 5.39 -5.26
CA THR A 60 -17.81 4.76 -6.53
C THR A 60 -17.09 5.71 -7.49
N ILE A 61 -17.24 7.03 -7.34
CA ILE A 61 -16.56 8.01 -8.21
C ILE A 61 -15.23 8.50 -7.61
N VAL A 62 -15.16 8.69 -6.29
CA VAL A 62 -13.96 9.25 -5.64
C VAL A 62 -12.98 8.20 -5.14
N TYR A 63 -13.28 6.90 -5.25
CA TYR A 63 -12.39 5.83 -4.76
C TYR A 63 -10.94 5.92 -5.26
N PRO A 64 -10.60 6.38 -6.49
CA PRO A 64 -9.20 6.45 -6.88
C PRO A 64 -8.42 7.47 -6.05
N PHE A 65 -9.06 8.53 -5.54
CA PHE A 65 -8.38 9.57 -4.76
C PHE A 65 -7.88 9.08 -3.40
N THR A 66 -8.39 7.96 -2.88
CA THR A 66 -7.84 7.34 -1.65
C THR A 66 -6.40 6.85 -1.85
N SER A 67 -5.92 6.71 -3.09
CA SER A 67 -4.52 6.38 -3.40
C SER A 67 -3.52 7.41 -2.87
N LEU A 68 -3.87 8.70 -2.87
CA LEU A 68 -2.97 9.78 -2.43
C LEU A 68 -2.63 9.69 -0.95
N PRO A 69 -3.60 9.57 -0.02
CA PRO A 69 -3.26 9.31 1.38
C PRO A 69 -2.70 7.91 1.59
N LEU A 70 -3.10 6.91 0.79
CA LEU A 70 -2.61 5.54 0.93
C LEU A 70 -1.10 5.43 0.64
N ILE A 71 -0.58 6.09 -0.41
CA ILE A 71 0.85 6.05 -0.72
C ILE A 71 1.67 6.67 0.42
N ALA A 72 1.19 7.78 1.00
CA ALA A 72 1.82 8.38 2.17
C ALA A 72 1.78 7.40 3.34
N TYR A 73 0.62 6.85 3.67
CA TYR A 73 0.43 5.88 4.76
C TYR A 73 1.36 4.67 4.65
N CYS A 74 1.49 4.07 3.47
CA CYS A 74 2.38 2.93 3.25
C CYS A 74 3.88 3.29 3.31
N THR A 75 4.24 4.56 3.15
CA THR A 75 5.62 5.04 3.21
C THR A 75 6.04 5.40 4.65
N LEU A 76 5.10 5.87 5.47
CA LEU A 76 5.37 6.36 6.83
C LEU A 76 6.13 5.36 7.72
N PRO A 77 5.82 4.05 7.77
CA PRO A 77 6.54 3.10 8.61
C PRO A 77 8.03 3.01 8.25
N ALA A 78 8.34 2.99 6.95
CA ALA A 78 9.71 2.97 6.47
C ALA A 78 10.48 4.23 6.89
N ILE A 79 9.87 5.41 6.75
CA ILE A 79 10.47 6.68 7.21
C ILE A 79 10.71 6.64 8.73
N CYS A 80 9.75 6.14 9.52
CA CYS A 80 9.87 6.05 10.97
C CYS A 80 10.99 5.09 11.43
N LEU A 81 11.22 4.02 10.66
CA LEU A 81 12.29 3.06 10.90
C LEU A 81 13.66 3.66 10.53
N LEU A 82 13.77 4.32 9.38
CA LEU A 82 15.04 4.86 8.87
C LEU A 82 15.50 6.13 9.60
N THR A 83 14.57 7.00 9.99
CA THR A 83 14.90 8.27 10.66
C THR A 83 14.94 8.16 12.17
N GLY A 84 14.50 7.04 12.74
CA GLY A 84 14.33 6.86 14.19
C GLY A 84 13.18 7.67 14.80
N LYS A 85 12.61 8.65 14.11
CA LYS A 85 11.50 9.46 14.60
C LYS A 85 10.19 8.66 14.55
N PHE A 86 9.48 8.60 15.68
CA PHE A 86 8.17 7.98 15.74
C PHE A 86 7.09 9.06 15.75
N ILE A 87 6.10 8.92 14.86
CA ILE A 87 5.05 9.93 14.68
C ILE A 87 4.04 9.90 15.84
N ILE A 88 3.83 8.73 16.43
CA ILE A 88 2.93 8.55 17.58
C ILE A 88 3.79 8.58 18.85
N PRO A 89 3.48 9.40 19.87
CA PRO A 89 4.19 9.33 21.14
C PRO A 89 3.94 7.98 21.83
N THR A 90 4.67 7.67 22.90
CA THR A 90 4.36 6.48 23.72
C THR A 90 2.87 6.52 24.12
N LEU A 91 2.16 5.44 23.81
CA LEU A 91 0.71 5.39 24.03
C LEU A 91 0.44 5.41 25.54
N SER A 92 -0.37 6.38 25.98
CA SER A 92 -0.92 6.34 27.34
C SER A 92 -1.87 5.15 27.50
N ASN A 93 -2.25 4.83 28.73
CA ASN A 93 -3.23 3.77 29.00
C ASN A 93 -4.54 3.98 28.22
N LEU A 94 -5.04 5.22 28.18
CA LEU A 94 -6.24 5.55 27.42
C LEU A 94 -6.04 5.35 25.91
N ALA A 95 -4.92 5.84 25.35
CA ALA A 95 -4.63 5.70 23.93
C ALA A 95 -4.48 4.23 23.52
N SER A 96 -3.88 3.41 24.39
CA SER A 96 -3.75 1.96 24.20
C SER A 96 -5.10 1.25 24.17
N VAL A 97 -6.03 1.61 25.07
CA VAL A 97 -7.40 1.06 25.09
C VAL A 97 -8.17 1.47 23.83
N LEU A 98 -8.07 2.72 23.39
CA LEU A 98 -8.71 3.18 22.15
C LEU A 98 -8.17 2.46 20.92
N PHE A 99 -6.85 2.26 20.86
CA PHE A 99 -6.19 1.52 19.79
C PHE A 99 -6.69 0.06 19.78
N LEU A 100 -6.68 -0.63 20.93
CA LEU A 100 -7.19 -1.99 21.04
C LEU A 100 -8.68 -2.08 20.65
N GLY A 101 -9.50 -1.14 21.13
CA GLY A 101 -10.93 -1.08 20.82
C GLY A 101 -11.18 -0.93 19.32
N LEU A 102 -10.39 -0.09 18.63
CA LEU A 102 -10.46 0.05 17.17
C LEU A 102 -10.12 -1.27 16.47
N PHE A 103 -9.01 -1.94 16.83
CA PHE A 103 -8.60 -3.22 16.23
C PHE A 103 -9.63 -4.33 16.44
N LEU A 104 -10.21 -4.42 17.64
CA LEU A 104 -11.27 -5.39 17.90
C LEU A 104 -12.54 -5.07 17.11
N SER A 105 -12.92 -3.79 17.03
CA SER A 105 -14.09 -3.34 16.29
C SER A 105 -14.01 -3.69 14.81
N ILE A 106 -12.87 -3.43 14.14
CA ILE A 106 -12.69 -3.77 12.72
C ILE A 106 -12.75 -5.29 12.48
N ILE A 107 -12.14 -6.10 13.36
CA ILE A 107 -12.13 -7.56 13.22
C ILE A 107 -13.53 -8.13 13.42
N VAL A 108 -14.23 -7.73 14.49
CA VAL A 108 -15.59 -8.19 14.77
C VAL A 108 -16.55 -7.78 13.66
N THR A 109 -16.41 -6.55 13.14
CA THR A 109 -17.24 -6.06 12.02
C THR A 109 -17.02 -6.90 10.77
N ALA A 110 -15.77 -7.18 10.40
CA ALA A 110 -15.44 -8.02 9.25
C ALA A 110 -15.99 -9.45 9.42
N VAL A 111 -15.85 -10.05 10.61
CA VAL A 111 -16.39 -11.39 10.89
C VAL A 111 -17.90 -11.42 10.78
N LEU A 112 -18.59 -10.41 11.32
CA LEU A 112 -20.04 -10.30 11.20
C LEU A 112 -20.45 -10.16 9.73
N GLU A 113 -19.74 -9.34 8.95
CA GLU A 113 -20.01 -9.15 7.52
C GLU A 113 -19.84 -10.44 6.71
N LEU A 114 -18.77 -11.19 6.95
CA LEU A 114 -18.51 -12.47 6.32
C LEU A 114 -19.59 -13.50 6.66
N ARG A 115 -20.08 -13.50 7.90
CA ARG A 115 -21.10 -14.47 8.37
C ARG A 115 -22.40 -14.37 7.58
N TRP A 116 -22.90 -13.17 7.31
CA TRP A 116 -24.18 -13.01 6.61
C TRP A 116 -24.02 -13.00 5.08
N SER A 117 -22.85 -12.61 4.56
CA SER A 117 -22.56 -12.62 3.12
C SER A 117 -22.19 -13.99 2.57
N GLY A 118 -21.70 -14.91 3.41
CA GLY A 118 -21.23 -16.23 2.99
C GLY A 118 -19.91 -16.20 2.20
N VAL A 119 -19.19 -15.08 2.24
CA VAL A 119 -17.88 -14.89 1.61
C VAL A 119 -16.79 -15.53 2.47
N SER A 120 -15.75 -16.10 1.86
CA SER A 120 -14.63 -16.68 2.60
C SER A 120 -13.70 -15.60 3.16
N ILE A 121 -13.05 -15.87 4.30
CA ILE A 121 -12.05 -14.95 4.87
C ILE A 121 -10.86 -14.73 3.93
N GLU A 122 -10.50 -15.76 3.16
CA GLU A 122 -9.42 -15.70 2.18
C GLU A 122 -9.75 -14.74 1.04
N ASP A 123 -10.99 -14.71 0.57
CA ASP A 123 -11.45 -13.81 -0.49
C ASP A 123 -11.45 -12.35 -0.02
N LEU A 124 -11.90 -12.10 1.22
CA LEU A 124 -11.84 -10.76 1.81
C LEU A 124 -10.39 -10.27 1.92
N TRP A 125 -9.50 -11.10 2.47
CA TRP A 125 -8.08 -10.75 2.58
C TRP A 125 -7.43 -10.51 1.21
N ARG A 126 -7.69 -11.38 0.22
CA ARG A 126 -7.18 -11.20 -1.15
C ARG A 126 -7.71 -9.92 -1.80
N ASN A 127 -8.96 -9.56 -1.54
CA ASN A 127 -9.56 -8.33 -2.04
C ASN A 127 -8.89 -7.09 -1.42
N GLU A 128 -8.63 -7.09 -0.11
CA GLU A 128 -7.90 -6.00 0.56
C GLU A 128 -6.48 -5.84 0.01
N GLN A 129 -5.76 -6.94 -0.17
CA GLN A 129 -4.43 -6.91 -0.80
C GLN A 129 -4.50 -6.32 -2.22
N PHE A 130 -5.48 -6.73 -3.01
CA PHE A 130 -5.68 -6.21 -4.36
C PHE A 130 -6.07 -4.72 -4.36
N TRP A 131 -6.87 -4.28 -3.40
CA TRP A 131 -7.22 -2.87 -3.20
C TRP A 131 -5.98 -2.02 -2.88
N VAL A 132 -5.11 -2.48 -1.95
CA VAL A 132 -3.85 -1.79 -1.64
C VAL A 132 -2.95 -1.72 -2.88
N ILE A 133 -2.75 -2.84 -3.58
CA ILE A 133 -1.92 -2.90 -4.79
C ILE A 133 -2.47 -1.94 -5.87
N GLY A 134 -3.77 -1.98 -6.14
CA GLY A 134 -4.42 -1.08 -7.11
C GLY A 134 -4.31 0.39 -6.69
N GLY A 135 -4.46 0.67 -5.39
CA GLY A 135 -4.31 1.99 -4.78
C GLY A 135 -2.92 2.58 -4.98
N VAL A 136 -1.87 1.84 -4.63
CA VAL A 136 -0.48 2.33 -4.76
C VAL A 136 0.05 2.32 -6.19
N SER A 137 -0.65 1.70 -7.15
CA SER A 137 -0.27 1.65 -8.56
C SER A 137 -1.28 2.35 -9.47
N ALA A 138 -2.23 1.60 -10.03
CA ALA A 138 -3.16 2.03 -11.06
C ALA A 138 -3.97 3.27 -10.67
N HIS A 139 -4.49 3.33 -9.44
CA HIS A 139 -5.27 4.48 -8.97
C HIS A 139 -4.40 5.73 -8.89
N LEU A 140 -3.19 5.62 -8.33
CA LEU A 140 -2.26 6.74 -8.21
C LEU A 140 -1.93 7.35 -9.59
N PHE A 141 -1.59 6.51 -10.57
CA PHE A 141 -1.33 6.97 -11.94
C PHE A 141 -2.57 7.57 -12.60
N ALA A 142 -3.75 6.94 -12.44
CA ALA A 142 -5.00 7.46 -13.00
C ALA A 142 -5.33 8.86 -12.47
N VAL A 143 -5.13 9.10 -11.17
CA VAL A 143 -5.38 10.39 -10.53
C VAL A 143 -4.45 11.47 -11.10
N PHE A 144 -3.15 11.21 -11.20
CA PHE A 144 -2.22 12.15 -11.81
C PHE A 144 -2.54 12.42 -13.28
N GLN A 145 -2.87 11.37 -14.06
CA GLN A 145 -3.27 11.53 -15.45
C GLN A 145 -4.55 12.36 -15.59
N GLY A 146 -5.55 12.14 -14.75
CA GLY A 146 -6.79 12.92 -14.76
C GLY A 146 -6.57 14.40 -14.45
N PHE A 147 -5.70 14.72 -13.47
CA PHE A 147 -5.33 16.10 -13.20
C PHE A 147 -4.54 16.74 -14.35
N LEU A 148 -3.59 16.03 -14.94
CA LEU A 148 -2.84 16.52 -16.10
C LEU A 148 -3.78 16.79 -17.29
N LYS A 149 -4.73 15.89 -17.57
CA LYS A 149 -5.74 16.08 -18.61
C LYS A 149 -6.58 17.34 -18.37
N MET A 150 -7.07 17.53 -17.16
CA MET A 150 -7.90 18.69 -16.82
C MET A 150 -7.12 20.01 -16.91
N LEU A 151 -5.88 20.04 -16.38
CA LEU A 151 -5.08 21.26 -16.33
C LEU A 151 -4.45 21.63 -17.68
N ALA A 152 -4.06 20.64 -18.48
CA ALA A 152 -3.33 20.86 -19.73
C ALA A 152 -4.19 20.69 -20.99
N GLY A 153 -5.46 20.27 -20.87
CA GLY A 153 -6.33 20.01 -22.03
C GLY A 153 -5.82 18.89 -22.95
N ILE A 154 -4.91 18.04 -22.46
CA ILE A 154 -4.32 16.94 -23.23
C ILE A 154 -5.33 15.80 -23.31
N ASP A 155 -5.86 15.52 -24.50
CA ASP A 155 -6.73 14.38 -24.74
C ASP A 155 -5.98 13.07 -24.51
N THR A 156 -6.17 12.48 -23.33
CA THR A 156 -5.80 11.07 -23.10
C THR A 156 -6.83 10.22 -23.84
N ASN A 157 -6.50 9.77 -25.05
CA ASN A 157 -7.37 8.90 -25.84
C ASN A 157 -7.76 7.66 -25.03
N PHE A 158 -9.05 7.54 -24.73
CA PHE A 158 -9.64 6.40 -24.03
C PHE A 158 -9.80 5.23 -25.01
N THR A 159 -8.87 4.28 -25.01
CA THR A 159 -8.99 3.04 -25.79
C THR A 159 -9.65 1.94 -24.96
N VAL A 160 -10.73 1.38 -25.51
CA VAL A 160 -11.51 0.27 -24.94
C VAL A 160 -10.64 -0.99 -24.88
N THR A 161 -10.71 -1.80 -23.82
CA THR A 161 -10.06 -3.14 -23.83
C THR A 161 -10.64 -3.96 -24.98
N ALA A 162 -9.79 -4.29 -25.94
CA ALA A 162 -10.10 -5.32 -26.93
C ALA A 162 -10.33 -6.66 -26.20
N LYS A 163 -11.39 -7.37 -26.59
CA LYS A 163 -11.71 -8.73 -26.11
C LYS A 163 -11.20 -9.82 -27.08
N ALA A 164 -10.33 -9.47 -28.02
CA ALA A 164 -9.75 -10.40 -28.97
C ALA A 164 -8.24 -10.54 -28.71
N ALA A 165 -7.74 -11.78 -28.83
CA ALA A 165 -6.37 -12.18 -28.51
C ALA A 165 -5.37 -11.96 -29.66
N GLU A 166 -5.73 -11.15 -30.66
CA GLU A 166 -4.91 -10.86 -31.82
C GLU A 166 -4.90 -9.35 -31.99
N ASP A 167 -3.76 -8.73 -31.72
CA ASP A 167 -3.18 -7.61 -32.47
C ASP A 167 -2.02 -7.01 -31.65
N ALA A 168 -0.82 -7.45 -31.98
CA ALA A 168 0.45 -6.96 -31.44
C ALA A 168 0.75 -5.49 -31.81
N GLU A 169 -0.12 -4.83 -32.57
CA GLU A 169 0.13 -3.54 -33.22
C GLU A 169 -0.44 -2.33 -32.44
N PHE A 170 -1.27 -2.55 -31.41
CA PHE A 170 -1.77 -1.47 -30.53
C PHE A 170 -0.99 -1.29 -29.23
N GLY A 171 0.17 -1.97 -29.08
CA GLY A 171 1.00 -1.92 -27.88
C GLY A 171 1.67 -0.58 -27.61
N GLU A 172 1.74 0.32 -28.59
CA GLU A 172 2.47 1.59 -28.49
C GLU A 172 1.67 2.76 -27.92
N LEU A 173 0.33 2.66 -27.82
CA LEU A 173 -0.53 3.76 -27.35
C LEU A 173 -0.86 3.70 -25.84
N TYR A 174 -0.09 2.94 -25.06
CA TYR A 174 -0.12 3.04 -23.60
C TYR A 174 0.98 4.01 -23.17
N ILE A 175 0.64 5.28 -22.89
CA ILE A 175 1.60 6.26 -22.35
C ILE A 175 2.28 5.72 -21.08
N VAL A 176 1.60 4.84 -20.34
CA VAL A 176 2.14 4.15 -19.16
C VAL A 176 2.29 2.67 -19.48
N LYS A 177 3.53 2.21 -19.62
CA LYS A 177 3.84 0.78 -19.71
C LYS A 177 3.48 0.11 -18.40
N TRP A 178 3.02 -1.15 -18.45
CA TRP A 178 2.70 -1.93 -17.24
C TRP A 178 3.87 -1.95 -16.24
N THR A 179 5.12 -1.96 -16.73
CA THR A 179 6.33 -1.86 -15.91
C THR A 179 6.40 -0.58 -15.08
N THR A 180 5.90 0.54 -15.62
CA THR A 180 5.82 1.82 -14.91
C THR A 180 4.81 1.77 -13.76
N LEU A 181 3.69 1.05 -13.92
CA LEU A 181 2.72 0.83 -12.85
C LEU A 181 3.29 0.01 -11.68
N LEU A 182 4.35 -0.77 -11.92
CA LEU A 182 5.01 -1.54 -10.89
C LEU A 182 5.94 -0.70 -10.00
N ILE A 183 6.41 0.46 -10.49
CA ILE A 183 7.44 1.26 -9.82
C ILE A 183 7.04 1.64 -8.39
N PRO A 184 5.86 2.23 -8.11
CA PRO A 184 5.53 2.61 -6.74
C PRO A 184 5.37 1.40 -5.79
N PRO A 185 4.63 0.33 -6.13
CA PRO A 185 4.58 -0.87 -5.29
C PRO A 185 5.95 -1.50 -5.04
N THR A 186 6.83 -1.60 -6.05
CA THR A 186 8.19 -2.13 -5.84
C THR A 186 9.01 -1.23 -4.93
N THR A 187 8.90 0.08 -5.10
CA THR A 187 9.64 1.06 -4.29
C THR A 187 9.19 1.00 -2.84
N LEU A 188 7.87 0.98 -2.60
CA LEU A 188 7.29 0.82 -1.26
C LEU A 188 7.73 -0.47 -0.58
N LEU A 189 7.78 -1.56 -1.35
CA LEU A 189 8.19 -2.85 -0.84
C LEU A 189 9.68 -2.84 -0.44
N ILE A 190 10.55 -2.31 -1.30
CA ILE A 190 11.99 -2.22 -1.04
C ILE A 190 12.27 -1.29 0.15
N ILE A 191 11.69 -0.09 0.19
CA ILE A 191 11.97 0.87 1.27
C ILE A 191 11.48 0.37 2.62
N ASN A 192 10.34 -0.34 2.67
CA ASN A 192 9.87 -0.97 3.91
C ASN A 192 10.78 -2.14 4.33
N MET A 193 11.22 -3.00 3.42
CA MET A 193 12.17 -4.07 3.74
C MET A 193 13.50 -3.52 4.27
N VAL A 194 14.07 -2.52 3.59
CA VAL A 194 15.30 -1.83 4.03
C VAL A 194 15.09 -1.16 5.37
N GLY A 195 13.95 -0.50 5.57
CA GLY A 195 13.57 0.11 6.84
C GLY A 195 13.54 -0.89 7.99
N VAL A 196 12.94 -2.07 7.79
CA VAL A 196 12.90 -3.13 8.81
C VAL A 196 14.30 -3.60 9.17
N VAL A 197 15.15 -3.89 8.17
CA VAL A 197 16.53 -4.35 8.42
C VAL A 197 17.34 -3.27 9.14
N ALA A 198 17.28 -2.01 8.67
CA ALA A 198 18.00 -0.90 9.29
C ALA A 198 17.52 -0.61 10.71
N GLY A 199 16.20 -0.60 10.95
CA GLY A 199 15.62 -0.37 12.26
C GLY A 199 15.96 -1.48 13.26
N PHE A 200 16.02 -2.74 12.81
CA PHE A 200 16.45 -3.85 13.65
C PHE A 200 17.95 -3.77 13.99
N SER A 201 18.79 -3.48 13.00
CA SER A 201 20.23 -3.25 13.21
C SER A 201 20.49 -2.09 14.18
N ASP A 202 19.76 -0.98 14.06
CA ASP A 202 19.90 0.18 14.96
C ASP A 202 19.46 -0.14 16.41
N ALA A 203 18.33 -0.83 16.58
CA ALA A 203 17.85 -1.22 17.90
C ALA A 203 18.80 -2.19 18.62
N LEU A 204 19.44 -3.11 17.90
CA LEU A 204 20.44 -4.02 18.46
C LEU A 204 21.66 -3.28 19.05
N ASN A 205 21.97 -2.08 18.57
CA ASN A 205 23.10 -1.29 19.08
C ASN A 205 22.72 -0.30 20.18
N LYS A 206 21.43 0.05 20.31
CA LYS A 206 20.91 1.02 21.30
C LYS A 206 20.45 0.41 22.64
N GLY A 207 20.48 -0.92 22.78
CA GLY A 207 20.08 -1.62 24.01
C GLY A 207 18.56 -1.83 24.13
N TYR A 208 18.11 -2.37 25.27
CA TYR A 208 16.73 -2.87 25.46
C TYR A 208 15.64 -1.76 25.39
N GLU A 209 15.99 -0.50 25.66
CA GLU A 209 15.05 0.63 25.63
C GLU A 209 14.45 0.91 24.24
N ALA A 210 15.13 0.48 23.16
CA ALA A 210 14.66 0.69 21.79
C ALA A 210 13.57 -0.32 21.34
N TRP A 211 13.34 -1.41 22.09
CA TRP A 211 12.54 -2.55 21.63
C TRP A 211 11.03 -2.28 21.60
N GLY A 212 10.50 -1.54 22.58
CA GLY A 212 9.07 -1.17 22.62
C GLY A 212 8.66 -0.33 21.40
N PRO A 213 9.32 0.82 21.14
CA PRO A 213 9.06 1.63 19.94
C PRO A 213 9.37 0.90 18.63
N LEU A 214 10.39 0.03 18.60
CA LEU A 214 10.71 -0.76 17.42
C LEU A 214 9.55 -1.68 17.02
N PHE A 215 8.91 -2.36 17.98
CA PHE A 215 7.83 -3.30 17.70
C PHE A 215 6.69 -2.65 16.90
N GLY A 216 6.23 -1.47 17.32
CA GLY A 216 5.16 -0.76 16.61
C GLY A 216 5.56 -0.37 15.19
N LYS A 217 6.77 0.15 15.00
CA LYS A 217 7.29 0.53 13.67
C LYS A 217 7.42 -0.66 12.73
N VAL A 218 7.98 -1.77 13.23
CA VAL A 218 8.13 -3.02 12.47
C VAL A 218 6.77 -3.62 12.16
N PHE A 219 5.81 -3.59 13.10
CA PHE A 219 4.45 -4.10 12.86
C PHE A 219 3.77 -3.39 11.68
N PHE A 220 3.80 -2.06 11.64
CA PHE A 220 3.20 -1.32 10.53
C PHE A 220 3.93 -1.55 9.20
N SER A 221 5.26 -1.62 9.22
CA SER A 221 6.03 -1.91 8.00
C SER A 221 5.76 -3.32 7.48
N PHE A 222 5.67 -4.30 8.39
CA PHE A 222 5.32 -5.68 8.05
C PHE A 222 3.90 -5.80 7.51
N TRP A 223 2.93 -5.03 8.05
CA TRP A 223 1.57 -4.97 7.54
C TRP A 223 1.54 -4.51 6.07
N VAL A 224 2.32 -3.48 5.70
CA VAL A 224 2.46 -3.02 4.31
C VAL A 224 3.09 -4.10 3.43
N ILE A 225 4.19 -4.72 3.88
CA ILE A 225 4.86 -5.80 3.13
C ILE A 225 3.91 -6.98 2.90
N LEU A 226 3.12 -7.36 3.90
CA LEU A 226 2.15 -8.46 3.81
C LEU A 226 1.04 -8.17 2.79
N HIS A 227 0.57 -6.91 2.69
CA HIS A 227 -0.39 -6.51 1.67
C HIS A 227 0.18 -6.54 0.26
N LEU A 228 1.47 -6.19 0.11
CA LEU A 228 2.18 -6.20 -1.18
C LEU A 228 2.81 -7.56 -1.52
N TYR A 229 2.70 -8.57 -0.66
CA TYR A 229 3.30 -9.89 -0.89
C TYR A 229 2.78 -10.64 -2.13
N PRO A 230 1.47 -10.65 -2.45
CA PRO A 230 0.98 -11.26 -3.69
C PRO A 230 1.56 -10.60 -4.94
N PHE A 231 1.82 -9.30 -4.87
CA PHE A 231 2.47 -8.55 -5.94
C PHE A 231 3.93 -8.98 -6.11
N LEU A 232 4.68 -9.16 -5.01
CA LEU A 232 6.04 -9.72 -5.04
C LEU A 232 6.05 -11.13 -5.66
N LYS A 233 5.10 -11.99 -5.28
CA LYS A 233 4.93 -13.32 -5.90
C LYS A 233 4.65 -13.22 -7.40
N GLY A 234 3.85 -12.24 -7.82
CA GLY A 234 3.54 -11.99 -9.22
C GLY A 234 4.75 -11.54 -10.05
N LEU A 235 5.63 -10.71 -9.47
CA LEU A 235 6.89 -10.27 -10.11
C LEU A 235 7.90 -11.40 -10.27
N MET A 236 7.95 -12.34 -9.33
CA MET A 236 8.81 -13.54 -9.38
C MET A 236 8.30 -14.60 -10.36
N GLY A 237 7.54 -14.19 -11.40
CA GLY A 237 6.63 -15.00 -12.20
C GLY A 237 7.16 -16.34 -12.75
N ARG A 238 6.20 -17.26 -12.94
CA ARG A 238 6.21 -18.55 -13.67
C ARG A 238 7.32 -19.57 -13.43
N GLN A 239 8.41 -19.22 -12.77
CA GLN A 239 9.38 -20.18 -12.29
C GLN A 239 9.14 -20.41 -10.81
N ASN A 240 8.58 -21.58 -10.50
CA ASN A 240 8.63 -22.22 -9.19
C ASN A 240 10.09 -22.58 -8.79
N ARG A 241 11.06 -21.72 -9.15
CA ARG A 241 12.48 -22.06 -9.34
C ARG A 241 13.44 -21.03 -8.78
N THR A 242 13.01 -19.82 -8.40
CA THR A 242 13.70 -19.12 -7.32
C THR A 242 13.24 -19.81 -6.03
N PRO A 243 14.08 -20.68 -5.44
CA PRO A 243 13.69 -21.32 -4.19
C PRO A 243 13.43 -20.19 -3.21
N THR A 244 12.34 -20.24 -2.46
CA THR A 244 12.14 -19.33 -1.31
C THR A 244 13.40 -19.29 -0.44
N ILE A 245 14.15 -20.39 -0.41
CA ILE A 245 15.51 -20.53 0.12
C ILE A 245 16.50 -19.46 -0.36
N VAL A 246 16.60 -19.15 -1.66
CA VAL A 246 17.57 -18.15 -2.16
C VAL A 246 17.17 -16.75 -1.70
N VAL A 247 15.87 -16.45 -1.68
CA VAL A 247 15.35 -15.19 -1.14
C VAL A 247 15.68 -15.09 0.35
N LEU A 248 15.42 -16.16 1.11
CA LEU A 248 15.76 -16.24 2.54
C LEU A 248 17.26 -16.04 2.79
N TRP A 249 18.12 -16.70 2.02
CA TRP A 249 19.58 -16.53 2.10
C TRP A 249 20.01 -15.11 1.75
N SER A 250 19.40 -14.49 0.73
CA SER A 250 19.71 -13.10 0.35
C SER A 250 19.30 -12.10 1.44
N VAL A 251 18.15 -12.30 2.09
CA VAL A 251 17.69 -11.48 3.22
C VAL A 251 18.60 -11.68 4.44
N LEU A 252 19.00 -12.92 4.72
CA LEU A 252 19.91 -13.22 5.81
C LEU A 252 21.30 -12.60 5.58
N LEU A 253 21.86 -12.75 4.39
CA LEU A 253 23.13 -12.12 4.00
C LEU A 253 23.06 -10.59 4.05
N ALA A 254 21.97 -9.98 3.56
CA ALA A 254 21.76 -8.54 3.65
C ALA A 254 21.67 -8.05 5.10
N SER A 255 21.05 -8.85 5.98
CA SER A 255 20.96 -8.56 7.42
C SER A 255 22.33 -8.64 8.09
N VAL A 256 23.12 -9.69 7.79
CA VAL A 256 24.50 -9.82 8.28
C VAL A 256 25.37 -8.68 7.77
N PHE A 257 25.28 -8.34 6.49
CA PHE A 257 26.01 -7.20 5.91
C PHE A 257 25.64 -5.88 6.59
N SER A 258 24.35 -5.62 6.83
CA SER A 258 23.89 -4.45 7.55
C SER A 258 24.44 -4.40 8.98
N LEU A 259 24.44 -5.51 9.71
CA LEU A 259 25.00 -5.60 11.06
C LEU A 259 26.51 -5.34 11.09
N VAL A 260 27.25 -5.98 10.17
CA VAL A 260 28.69 -5.78 10.02
C VAL A 260 29.01 -4.33 9.67
N TRP A 261 28.27 -3.75 8.72
CA TRP A 261 28.41 -2.34 8.36
C TRP A 261 28.20 -1.42 9.55
N VAL A 262 27.13 -1.62 10.33
CA VAL A 262 26.86 -0.77 11.49
C VAL A 262 27.95 -0.88 12.56
N ARG A 263 28.59 -2.06 12.68
CA ARG A 263 29.69 -2.29 13.64
C ARG A 263 31.04 -1.73 13.19
N ILE A 264 31.30 -1.69 11.88
CA ILE A 264 32.58 -1.24 11.32
C ILE A 264 32.55 0.26 10.97
N ASN A 265 31.37 0.81 10.66
CA ASN A 265 31.25 2.17 10.16
C ASN A 265 31.67 3.21 11.23
N PRO A 266 32.79 3.93 11.04
CA PRO A 266 33.32 4.88 12.02
C PRO A 266 32.48 6.16 12.15
N PHE A 267 31.52 6.37 11.24
CA PHE A 267 30.64 7.55 11.22
C PHE A 267 29.32 7.34 11.96
N ILE A 268 29.03 6.12 12.44
CA ILE A 268 27.91 5.89 13.36
C ILE A 268 28.45 6.20 14.75
N ASN A 269 28.03 7.33 15.32
CA ASN A 269 28.44 7.77 16.64
C ASN A 269 28.25 6.62 17.65
N THR A 270 29.34 5.94 17.97
CA THR A 270 29.43 5.19 19.22
C THR A 270 29.29 6.24 20.30
N VAL A 271 28.14 6.24 20.99
CA VAL A 271 28.02 7.04 22.21
C VAL A 271 29.11 6.50 23.13
N ASP A 272 30.19 7.23 23.25
CA ASP A 272 31.29 6.89 24.14
C ASP A 272 30.69 6.83 25.54
N SER A 273 30.63 5.62 26.10
CA SER A 273 30.16 5.36 27.46
C SER A 273 30.99 6.12 28.51
N THR A 274 32.17 6.61 28.13
CA THR A 274 33.04 7.50 28.93
C THR A 274 32.52 8.94 29.02
N ILE A 275 31.84 9.46 27.98
CA ILE A 275 31.27 10.82 27.98
C ILE A 275 29.97 10.88 28.81
N VAL A 276 29.17 9.81 28.79
CA VAL A 276 27.98 9.67 29.66
C VAL A 276 28.39 9.54 31.13
N ALA A 277 29.49 8.84 31.43
CA ALA A 277 30.01 8.76 32.80
C ALA A 277 30.52 10.12 33.32
N GLN A 278 31.19 10.93 32.47
CA GLN A 278 31.67 12.27 32.86
C GLN A 278 30.54 13.29 33.06
N THR A 279 29.41 13.14 32.37
CA THR A 279 28.23 14.03 32.55
C THR A 279 27.39 13.66 33.77
N CYS A 280 27.42 12.41 34.24
CA CYS A 280 26.77 12.01 35.49
C CYS A 280 27.59 12.31 36.76
N THR A 281 28.90 12.55 36.66
CA THR A 281 29.75 12.95 37.81
C THR A 281 29.93 14.45 37.97
N SER A 282 29.39 15.28 37.05
CA SER A 282 29.57 16.74 37.05
C SER A 282 28.30 17.53 37.39
N ILE A 283 27.20 16.83 37.73
CA ILE A 283 26.02 17.44 38.33
C ILE A 283 25.90 16.88 39.76
N ASP A 284 26.77 17.42 40.63
CA ASP A 284 26.67 17.28 42.09
C ASP A 284 25.66 18.29 42.66
N CYS A 285 24.93 17.84 43.69
CA CYS A 285 24.08 18.58 44.66
C CYS A 285 22.68 19.04 44.23
#